data_AF-A0A1S1V6Q9-F1
#
_entry.id   AF-A0A1S1V6Q9-F1
#
_cell.length_a   1.000
_cell.length_b   1.000
_cell.length_c   1.000
_cell.angle_alpha   90.00
_cell.angle_beta   90.00
_cell.angle_gamma   90.00
#
_symmetry.space_group_name_H-M   'P 1'
#
loop_
_entity.id
_entity.type
_entity.pdbx_description
1 polymer ?
#
loop_
_entity_poly.entity_id
_entity_poly.type
_entity_poly.pdbx_seq_one_letter_code
_entity_poly.pdbx_strand_id
1 'polypeptide(L)'
;MLSNNQIHAIQNELLNRLTDLKHKAKEMELEVYSYKYKKKKAIENGNVDEAEYFETLEKSCGDMAKSYEARAAENIELLGVLANCLERG
;
A
#
# COMPACT_ATOMS: atom_id res chain seq x y z
N MET A 1 -15.80 -14.98 -24.10
CA MET A 1 -16.29 -14.58 -22.75
C MET A 1 -15.62 -15.49 -21.73
N LEU A 2 -15.24 -14.98 -20.57
CA LEU A 2 -14.80 -15.81 -19.45
C LEU A 2 -16.00 -16.60 -18.91
N SER A 3 -15.77 -17.80 -18.39
CA SER A 3 -16.80 -18.53 -17.64
C SER A 3 -16.96 -17.94 -16.23
N ASN A 4 -18.13 -18.13 -15.61
CA ASN A 4 -18.39 -17.66 -14.24
C ASN A 4 -17.36 -18.19 -13.23
N ASN A 5 -16.91 -19.44 -13.40
CA ASN A 5 -15.85 -20.02 -12.57
C ASN A 5 -14.51 -19.28 -12.74
N GLN A 6 -14.16 -18.86 -13.96
CA GLN A 6 -12.96 -18.05 -14.19
C GLN A 6 -13.09 -16.65 -13.58
N ILE A 7 -14.28 -16.04 -13.67
CA ILE A 7 -14.54 -14.72 -13.08
C ILE A 7 -14.38 -14.78 -11.55
N HIS A 8 -14.95 -15.79 -10.88
CA HIS A 8 -14.81 -15.95 -9.43
C HIS A 8 -13.36 -16.22 -9.00
N ALA A 9 -12.59 -16.98 -9.78
CA ALA A 9 -11.18 -17.21 -9.49
C ALA A 9 -10.38 -15.88 -9.52
N ILE A 10 -10.60 -15.06 -10.54
CA ILE A 10 -9.95 -13.74 -10.68
C ILE A 10 -10.40 -12.81 -9.54
N GLN A 11 -11.69 -12.81 -9.21
CA GLN A 11 -12.23 -12.00 -8.12
C GLN A 11 -11.54 -12.33 -6.78
N ASN A 12 -11.36 -13.62 -6.47
CA ASN A 12 -10.67 -14.06 -5.25
C ASN A 12 -9.20 -13.65 -5.24
N GLU A 13 -8.50 -13.76 -6.36
CA GLU A 13 -7.10 -13.33 -6.48
C GLU A 13 -6.95 -11.82 -6.23
N LEU A 14 -7.84 -11.01 -6.81
CA LEU A 14 -7.85 -9.57 -6.60
C LEU A 14 -8.16 -9.17 -5.16
N LEU A 15 -9.10 -9.86 -4.49
CA LEU A 15 -9.42 -9.61 -3.07
C LEU A 15 -8.24 -9.94 -2.15
N ASN A 16 -7.55 -11.05 -2.40
CA ASN A 16 -6.35 -11.42 -1.66
C ASN A 16 -5.25 -10.38 -1.87
N ARG A 17 -5.00 -9.99 -3.12
CA ARG A 17 -4.00 -8.95 -3.45
C ARG A 17 -4.37 -7.60 -2.84
N LEU A 18 -5.65 -7.22 -2.82
CA LEU A 18 -6.13 -5.99 -2.19
C LEU A 18 -5.84 -5.99 -0.69
N THR A 19 -6.07 -7.12 -0.02
CA THR A 19 -5.80 -7.27 1.41
C THR A 19 -4.31 -7.14 1.71
N ASP A 20 -3.46 -7.83 0.94
CA ASP A 20 -2.00 -7.76 1.06
C ASP A 20 -1.47 -6.33 0.84
N LEU A 21 -1.94 -5.63 -0.20
CA LEU A 21 -1.54 -4.25 -0.47
C LEU A 21 -1.93 -3.30 0.66
N LYS A 22 -3.12 -3.45 1.23
CA LYS A 22 -3.57 -2.65 2.38
C LYS A 22 -2.72 -2.91 3.63
N HIS A 23 -2.37 -4.16 3.90
CA HIS A 23 -1.46 -4.49 5.01
C HIS A 23 -0.08 -3.87 4.80
N LYS A 24 0.50 -4.01 3.60
CA LYS A 24 1.82 -3.42 3.28
C LYS A 24 1.82 -1.90 3.35
N ALA A 25 0.77 -1.24 2.88
CA ALA A 25 0.61 0.21 3.06
C ALA A 25 0.65 0.57 4.54
N LYS A 26 -0.10 -0.17 5.38
CA LYS A 26 -0.15 0.08 6.82
C LYS A 26 1.18 -0.14 7.53
N GLU A 27 1.91 -1.19 7.16
CA GLU A 27 3.26 -1.44 7.68
C GLU A 27 4.20 -0.28 7.34
N MET A 28 4.17 0.23 6.11
CA MET A 28 4.98 1.38 5.71
C MET A 28 4.59 2.66 6.46
N GLU A 29 3.30 2.91 6.71
CA GLU A 29 2.85 4.05 7.54
C GLU A 29 3.41 4.00 8.97
N LEU A 30 3.46 2.80 9.56
CA LEU A 30 4.01 2.60 10.90
C LEU A 30 5.52 2.86 10.93
N GLU A 31 6.25 2.41 9.90
CA GLU A 31 7.66 2.74 9.74
C GLU A 31 7.90 4.24 9.58
N VAL A 32 7.06 4.95 8.80
CA VAL A 32 7.10 6.42 8.70
C VAL A 32 6.96 7.08 10.07
N TYR A 33 6.00 6.64 10.89
CA TYR A 33 5.82 7.16 12.24
C TYR A 33 7.05 6.89 13.14
N SER A 34 7.62 5.69 13.04
CA SER A 34 8.86 5.30 13.73
C SER A 34 10.04 6.20 13.33
N TYR A 35 10.24 6.45 12.03
CA TYR A 35 11.32 7.31 11.55
C TYR A 35 11.13 8.77 11.94
N LYS A 36 9.90 9.30 11.93
CA LYS A 36 9.60 10.65 12.46
C LYS A 36 10.05 10.79 13.91
N TYR A 37 9.75 9.80 14.75
CA TYR A 37 10.16 9.80 16.15
C TYR A 37 11.70 9.75 16.29
N LYS A 38 12.36 8.86 15.53
CA LYS A 38 13.83 8.73 15.55
C LYS A 38 14.54 9.99 15.03
N LYS A 39 14.04 10.59 13.95
CA LYS A 39 14.51 11.87 13.42
C LYS A 39 14.45 12.97 14.47
N LYS A 40 13.30 13.10 15.17
CA LYS A 40 13.15 14.09 16.24
C LYS A 40 14.20 13.91 17.34
N LYS A 41 14.42 12.66 17.77
CA LYS A 41 15.43 12.34 18.79
C LYS A 41 16.85 12.64 18.32
N ALA A 42 17.18 12.40 17.05
CA ALA A 42 18.47 12.75 16.48
C ALA A 42 18.72 14.27 16.48
N ILE A 43 17.70 15.06 16.12
CA ILE A 43 17.75 16.53 16.18
C ILE A 43 17.96 17.02 17.63
N GLU A 44 17.22 16.47 18.60
CA GLU A 44 17.36 16.81 20.02
C GLU A 44 18.77 16.52 20.56
N ASN A 45 19.44 15.50 20.01
CA ASN A 45 20.81 15.14 20.35
C ASN A 45 21.87 15.93 19.55
N GLY A 46 21.47 16.83 18.64
CA GLY A 46 22.37 17.56 17.75
C GLY A 46 23.03 16.71 16.67
N ASN A 47 22.52 15.51 16.39
CA ASN A 47 23.03 14.61 15.37
C ASN A 47 22.32 14.86 14.03
N VAL A 48 22.87 15.79 13.24
CA VAL A 48 22.28 16.22 11.96
C VAL A 48 22.30 15.11 10.91
N ASP A 49 23.42 14.40 10.78
CA ASP A 49 23.58 13.32 9.78
C ASP A 49 22.56 12.19 10.01
N GLU A 50 22.35 11.82 11.27
CA GLU A 50 21.34 10.80 11.64
C GLU A 50 19.91 11.29 11.40
N ALA A 51 19.64 12.58 11.60
CA ALA A 51 18.34 13.17 11.29
C ALA A 51 18.05 13.16 9.77
N GLU A 52 19.03 13.48 8.94
CA GLU A 52 18.92 13.43 7.47
C GLU A 52 18.74 11.99 6.96
N TYR A 53 19.44 11.04 7.58
CA TYR A 53 19.26 9.61 7.30
C TYR A 53 17.81 9.17 7.56
N PHE A 54 17.25 9.51 8.73
CA PHE A 54 15.87 9.17 9.05
C PHE A 54 14.85 9.90 8.18
N GLU A 55 15.13 11.14 7.76
CA GLU A 55 14.30 11.85 6.78
C GLU A 55 14.23 11.13 5.43
N THR A 56 15.37 10.60 4.97
CA THR A 56 15.43 9.83 3.73
C THR A 56 14.59 8.55 3.82
N LEU A 57 14.69 7.83 4.94
CA LEU A 57 13.91 6.63 5.20
C LEU A 57 12.41 6.94 5.33
N GLU A 58 12.05 8.00 6.06
CA GLU A 58 10.67 8.47 6.19
C GLU A 58 10.04 8.72 4.82
N LYS A 59 10.75 9.44 3.94
CA LYS A 59 10.28 9.72 2.59
C LYS A 59 10.12 8.44 1.77
N SER A 60 11.13 7.57 1.78
CA SER A 60 11.10 6.31 1.03
C SER A 60 9.93 5.41 1.45
N CYS A 61 9.69 5.26 2.76
CA CYS A 61 8.55 4.49 3.27
C CYS A 61 7.21 5.16 2.94
N GLY A 62 7.13 6.50 3.03
CA GLY A 62 5.93 7.25 2.67
C GLY A 62 5.56 7.12 1.20
N ASP A 63 6.55 7.17 0.30
CA ASP A 63 6.33 6.98 -1.13
C ASP A 63 5.92 5.53 -1.45
N MET A 64 6.48 4.56 -0.74
CA MET A 64 6.10 3.15 -0.87
C MET A 64 4.67 2.88 -0.38
N ALA A 65 4.26 3.48 0.76
CA ALA A 65 2.90 3.40 1.28
C ALA A 65 1.89 3.90 0.23
N LYS A 66 2.12 5.10 -0.33
CA LYS A 66 1.28 5.68 -1.41
C LYS A 66 1.23 4.79 -2.64
N SER A 67 2.34 4.15 -3.01
CA SER A 67 2.37 3.22 -4.14
C SER A 67 1.50 1.99 -3.89
N TYR A 68 1.48 1.45 -2.67
CA TYR A 68 0.60 0.33 -2.31
C TYR A 68 -0.88 0.75 -2.30
N GLU A 69 -1.20 1.94 -1.80
CA GLU A 69 -2.56 2.49 -1.84
C GLU A 69 -3.06 2.72 -3.26
N ALA A 70 -2.22 3.27 -4.15
CA ALA A 70 -2.57 3.46 -5.56
C ALA A 70 -2.89 2.12 -6.25
N ARG A 71 -2.04 1.10 -6.04
CA ARG A 71 -2.30 -0.25 -6.57
C ARG A 71 -3.55 -0.91 -5.96
N ALA A 72 -3.85 -0.61 -4.69
CA ALA A 72 -5.07 -1.07 -4.05
C ALA A 72 -6.32 -0.44 -4.70
N ALA A 73 -6.25 0.84 -5.07
CA ALA A 73 -7.32 1.51 -5.80
C ALA A 73 -7.55 0.90 -7.20
N GLU A 74 -6.47 0.64 -7.96
CA GLU A 74 -6.54 -0.06 -9.24
C GLU A 74 -7.21 -1.44 -9.11
N ASN A 75 -6.87 -2.21 -8.06
CA ASN A 75 -7.51 -3.49 -7.79
C ASN A 75 -9.02 -3.37 -7.50
N ILE A 76 -9.45 -2.30 -6.80
CA ILE A 76 -10.87 -2.03 -6.52
C ILE A 76 -11.61 -1.74 -7.84
N GLU A 77 -11.02 -0.95 -8.74
CA GLU A 77 -11.61 -0.67 -10.05
C GLU A 77 -11.79 -1.95 -10.87
N LEU A 78 -10.78 -2.83 -10.89
CA LEU A 78 -10.84 -4.13 -11.58
C LEU A 78 -11.94 -5.03 -11.00
N LEU A 79 -12.12 -5.05 -9.67
CA LEU A 79 -13.22 -5.76 -9.03
C LEU A 79 -14.59 -5.22 -9.47
N GLY A 80 -14.73 -3.90 -9.62
CA GLY A 80 -15.94 -3.27 -10.16
C GLY A 80 -16.22 -3.67 -11.61
N VAL A 81 -15.19 -3.78 -12.44
CA VAL A 81 -15.32 -4.27 -13.83
C VAL A 81 -15.81 -5.72 -13.86
N LEU A 82 -15.25 -6.60 -13.01
CA LEU A 82 -15.67 -8.00 -12.93
C LEU A 82 -17.11 -8.15 -12.44
N ALA A 83 -17.54 -7.33 -11.48
CA ALA A 83 -18.93 -7.32 -11.02
C ALA A 83 -19.91 -7.01 -12.18
N ASN A 84 -19.60 -6.00 -12.99
CA ASN A 84 -20.40 -5.67 -14.17
C ASN A 84 -20.44 -6.80 -15.22
N CYS A 85 -19.38 -7.62 -15.33
CA CYS A 85 -19.38 -8.79 -16.21
C CYS A 85 -20.33 -9.89 -15.72
N LEU A 86 -20.49 -10.07 -14.41
CA LEU A 86 -21.41 -11.06 -13.83
C LEU A 86 -22.87 -10.63 -13.93
N GLU A 87 -23.16 -9.33 -13.78
CA GLU A 87 -24.52 -8.80 -13.88
C GLU A 87 -25.08 -8.83 -15.32
N ARG A 88 -24.19 -8.90 -16.32
CA ARG A 88 -24.54 -8.88 -17.76
C ARG A 88 -24.45 -10.24 -18.45
N GLY A 89 -23.97 -11.27 -17.76
CA GLY A 89 -23.78 -12.63 -18.31
C GLY A 89 -24.74 -13.64 -17.72
#